data_AF-A0A6L7Y6G7-F1
#
_entry.id   AF-A0A6L7Y6G7-F1
#
_cell.length_a   1.000
_cell.length_b   1.000
_cell.length_c   1.000
_cell.angle_alpha   90.00
_cell.angle_beta   90.00
_cell.angle_gamma   90.00
#
_symmetry.space_group_name_H-M   'P 1'
#
loop_
_entity.id
_entity.type
_entity.pdbx_description
1 polymer ?
#
loop_
_entity_poly.entity_id
_entity_poly.type
_entity_poly.pdbx_seq_one_letter_code
_entity_poly.pdbx_strand_id
1 'polypeptide(L)'
;MKLDEQVINRIAALIEKGDGVLATHRPNPANVIGFPTLETQPYAEWRTQALVCLAQVFGNDHPYAEGFASRTEDSGFTGSAQAGLGILRAAREDVELGYLQTVEQLATAEVFSDFLDQAHYLLQNGYHIPAASLAGAVLENGLRSLAERNDIAVKPRDDLSALNNKLAAKNVYNQLRRKQVGYWADVRNHADHGRFDAFTESDATDLVSGTRTFLAEYL
;
A
#
# COMPACT_ATOMS: atom_id res chain seq x y z
N MET A 1 4.57 -1.59 -9.40
CA MET A 1 5.53 -2.23 -10.34
C MET A 1 6.96 -1.69 -10.25
N LYS A 2 7.25 -0.41 -10.55
CA LYS A 2 8.64 0.12 -10.42
C LYS A 2 9.16 0.23 -8.98
N LEU A 3 8.28 0.53 -8.03
CA LEU A 3 8.64 0.64 -6.61
C LEU A 3 8.93 -0.75 -6.01
N ASP A 4 8.08 -1.74 -6.32
CA ASP A 4 8.28 -3.13 -5.87
C ASP A 4 9.61 -3.69 -6.38
N GLU A 5 9.94 -3.45 -7.65
CA GLU A 5 11.21 -3.89 -8.23
C GLU A 5 12.44 -3.25 -7.54
N GLN A 6 12.35 -1.97 -7.14
CA GLN A 6 13.40 -1.32 -6.36
C GLN A 6 13.53 -1.93 -4.96
N VAL A 7 12.41 -2.23 -4.30
CA VAL A 7 12.38 -2.87 -2.98
C VAL A 7 12.96 -4.29 -3.05
N ILE A 8 12.52 -5.09 -4.01
CA ILE A 8 13.00 -6.46 -4.26
C ILE A 8 14.52 -6.45 -4.47
N ASN A 9 15.02 -5.58 -5.36
CA ASN A 9 16.45 -5.45 -5.64
C ASN A 9 17.24 -5.00 -4.41
N ARG A 10 16.68 -4.07 -3.61
CA ARG A 10 17.33 -3.60 -2.38
C ARG A 10 17.44 -4.73 -1.35
N ILE A 11 16.37 -5.50 -1.14
CA ILE A 11 16.38 -6.63 -0.20
C ILE A 11 17.31 -7.74 -0.72
N ALA A 12 17.34 -8.00 -2.04
CA ALA A 12 18.26 -8.95 -2.64
C ALA A 12 19.74 -8.60 -2.39
N ALA A 13 20.12 -7.33 -2.56
CA ALA A 13 21.48 -6.86 -2.27
C ALA A 13 21.84 -7.01 -0.77
N LEU A 14 20.86 -6.85 0.13
CA LEU A 14 21.07 -7.06 1.57
C LEU A 14 21.20 -8.54 1.93
N ILE A 15 20.52 -9.44 1.19
CA ILE A 15 20.69 -10.88 1.33
C ILE A 15 22.10 -11.28 0.90
N GLU A 16 22.55 -10.83 -0.27
CA GLU A 16 23.92 -11.09 -0.76
C GLU A 16 24.97 -10.58 0.24
N LYS A 17 24.78 -9.36 0.76
CA LYS A 17 25.66 -8.80 1.79
C LYS A 17 25.69 -9.67 3.04
N GLY A 18 24.53 -10.14 3.53
CA GLY A 18 24.45 -11.00 4.70
C GLY A 18 25.09 -12.38 4.49
N ASP A 19 24.99 -12.95 3.28
CA ASP A 19 25.72 -14.16 2.91
C ASP A 19 27.24 -13.92 2.93
N GLY A 20 27.69 -12.74 2.50
CA GLY A 20 29.08 -12.29 2.66
C GLY A 20 29.50 -12.14 4.13
N VAL A 21 28.61 -11.65 5.01
CA VAL A 21 28.86 -11.63 6.46
C VAL A 21 29.03 -13.05 7.01
N LEU A 22 28.16 -14.00 6.64
CA LEU A 22 28.28 -15.40 7.07
C LEU A 22 29.61 -16.02 6.68
N ALA A 23 30.15 -15.67 5.51
CA ALA A 23 31.44 -16.16 5.03
C ALA A 23 32.64 -15.65 5.87
N THR A 24 32.45 -14.66 6.74
CA THR A 24 33.49 -14.19 7.66
C THR A 24 33.73 -15.11 8.85
N HIS A 25 32.89 -16.13 9.05
CA HIS A 25 33.03 -17.08 10.13
C HIS A 25 34.40 -17.77 10.10
N ARG A 26 35.08 -17.79 11.25
CA ARG A 26 36.30 -18.56 11.46
C ARG A 26 36.06 -19.62 12.54
N PRO A 27 36.42 -20.89 12.28
CA PRO A 27 36.31 -21.93 13.30
C PRO A 27 37.10 -21.57 14.55
N ASN A 28 36.57 -21.93 15.71
CA ASN A 28 37.31 -21.79 16.95
C ASN A 28 38.60 -22.63 16.91
N PRO A 29 39.69 -22.18 17.56
CA PRO A 29 40.90 -22.97 17.70
C PRO A 29 40.61 -24.35 18.31
N ALA A 30 41.46 -25.33 18.01
CA ALA A 30 41.35 -26.66 18.59
C ALA A 30 41.30 -26.58 20.13
N ASN A 31 40.36 -27.31 20.74
CA ASN A 31 40.09 -27.35 22.18
C ASN A 31 39.44 -26.09 22.79
N VAL A 32 38.93 -25.16 21.98
CA VAL A 32 38.10 -24.03 22.46
C VAL A 32 36.63 -24.28 22.14
N ILE A 33 35.79 -24.35 23.18
CA ILE A 33 34.32 -24.36 23.04
C ILE A 33 33.84 -22.91 23.08
N GLY A 34 33.24 -22.45 21.99
CA GLY A 34 32.70 -21.10 21.86
C GLY A 34 31.58 -21.05 20.83
N PHE A 35 30.79 -19.98 20.87
CA PHE A 35 29.76 -19.75 19.86
C PHE A 35 30.40 -19.46 18.49
N PRO A 36 29.78 -19.87 17.37
CA PRO A 36 30.28 -19.51 16.06
C PRO A 36 30.09 -18.01 15.82
N THR A 37 31.20 -17.27 15.78
CA THR A 37 31.24 -15.81 15.62
C THR A 37 31.55 -15.40 14.19
N LEU A 38 31.24 -14.14 13.90
CA LEU A 38 31.40 -13.42 12.64
C LEU A 38 32.23 -12.16 12.91
N GLU A 39 32.80 -11.60 11.86
CA GLU A 39 33.48 -10.30 11.96
C GLU A 39 32.47 -9.20 12.34
N THR A 40 32.75 -8.47 13.41
CA THR A 40 31.79 -7.54 14.03
C THR A 40 31.44 -6.36 13.12
N GLN A 41 32.44 -5.80 12.42
CA GLN A 41 32.24 -4.65 11.53
C GLN A 41 31.28 -4.96 10.36
N PRO A 42 31.51 -6.00 9.52
CA PRO A 42 30.60 -6.29 8.41
C PRO A 42 29.22 -6.73 8.90
N TYR A 43 29.12 -7.41 10.05
CA TYR A 43 27.84 -7.74 10.66
C TYR A 43 27.05 -6.49 11.07
N ALA A 44 27.68 -5.55 11.78
CA ALA A 44 27.03 -4.31 12.20
C ALA A 44 26.55 -3.49 10.99
N GLU A 45 27.37 -3.39 9.94
CA GLU A 45 27.03 -2.65 8.74
C GLU A 45 25.82 -3.27 8.01
N TRP A 46 25.83 -4.59 7.81
CA TRP A 46 24.72 -5.32 7.22
C TRP A 46 23.45 -5.18 8.05
N ARG A 47 23.54 -5.43 9.37
CA ARG A 47 22.40 -5.35 10.29
C ARG A 47 21.74 -3.98 10.23
N THR A 48 22.52 -2.91 10.35
CA THR A 48 21.97 -1.54 10.34
C THR A 48 21.28 -1.24 9.02
N GLN A 49 21.89 -1.60 7.88
CA GLN A 49 21.28 -1.33 6.58
C GLN A 49 20.02 -2.16 6.32
N ALA A 50 20.00 -3.41 6.78
CA ALA A 50 18.85 -4.30 6.68
C ALA A 50 17.69 -3.80 7.56
N LEU A 51 17.96 -3.41 8.81
CA LEU A 51 16.95 -2.88 9.72
C LEU A 51 16.32 -1.59 9.17
N VAL A 52 17.14 -0.64 8.69
CA VAL A 52 16.62 0.60 8.08
C VAL A 52 15.77 0.29 6.85
N CYS A 53 16.20 -0.64 6.00
CA CYS A 53 15.42 -1.03 4.83
C CYS A 53 14.06 -1.61 5.22
N LEU A 54 14.03 -2.56 6.16
CA LEU A 54 12.77 -3.18 6.60
C LEU A 54 11.84 -2.16 7.27
N ALA A 55 12.37 -1.27 8.11
CA ALA A 55 11.59 -0.20 8.72
C ALA A 55 11.00 0.77 7.69
N GLN A 56 11.74 1.11 6.63
CA GLN A 56 11.26 2.00 5.57
C GLN A 56 10.22 1.35 4.66
N VAL A 57 10.36 0.05 4.39
CA VAL A 57 9.46 -0.69 3.49
C VAL A 57 8.17 -1.09 4.19
N PHE A 58 8.25 -1.57 5.43
CA PHE A 58 7.13 -2.20 6.12
C PHE A 58 6.61 -1.40 7.33
N GLY A 59 7.38 -0.43 7.83
CA GLY A 59 7.14 0.22 9.12
C GLY A 59 7.86 -0.47 10.29
N ASN A 60 8.10 0.28 11.37
CA ASN A 60 8.87 -0.21 12.52
C ASN A 60 8.18 -1.34 13.28
N ASP A 61 6.85 -1.29 13.37
CA ASP A 61 6.04 -2.24 14.14
C ASP A 61 5.65 -3.48 13.33
N HIS A 62 6.13 -3.62 12.09
CA HIS A 62 5.82 -4.77 11.25
C HIS A 62 6.62 -6.00 11.71
N PRO A 63 6.05 -7.22 11.68
CA PRO A 63 6.73 -8.45 12.08
C PRO A 63 8.10 -8.67 11.41
N TYR A 64 8.27 -8.21 10.16
CA TYR A 64 9.57 -8.24 9.49
C TYR A 64 10.62 -7.31 10.13
N ALA A 65 10.27 -6.08 10.47
CA ALA A 65 11.20 -5.13 11.06
C ALA A 65 11.50 -5.46 12.52
N GLU A 66 10.47 -5.73 13.32
CA GLU A 66 10.60 -6.09 14.74
C GLU A 66 11.30 -7.45 14.92
N GLY A 67 10.91 -8.45 14.10
CA GLY A 67 11.54 -9.75 14.08
C GLY A 67 13.01 -9.67 13.70
N PHE A 68 13.38 -8.85 12.71
CA PHE A 68 14.77 -8.66 12.33
C PHE A 68 15.56 -8.00 13.46
N ALA A 69 15.03 -6.91 14.04
CA ALA A 69 15.68 -6.16 15.11
C ALA A 69 16.04 -7.05 16.31
N SER A 70 15.06 -7.83 16.78
CA SER A 70 15.19 -8.72 17.94
C SER A 70 16.10 -9.91 17.67
N ARG A 71 15.97 -10.58 16.52
CA ARG A 71 16.77 -11.79 16.19
C ARG A 71 18.22 -11.48 15.84
N THR A 72 18.55 -10.22 15.57
CA THR A 72 19.90 -9.76 15.21
C THR A 72 20.55 -8.88 16.27
N GLU A 73 19.91 -8.69 17.43
CA GLU A 73 20.39 -7.80 18.50
C GLU A 73 21.79 -8.20 19.03
N ASP A 74 22.07 -9.50 19.05
CA ASP A 74 23.35 -10.03 19.52
C ASP A 74 24.52 -9.74 18.57
N SER A 75 25.71 -9.67 19.18
CA SER A 75 26.99 -9.47 18.49
C SER A 75 27.29 -10.61 17.52
N GLY A 76 27.31 -10.35 16.21
CA GLY A 76 28.01 -11.12 15.19
C GLY A 76 28.00 -12.66 15.33
N PHE A 77 26.88 -13.29 15.69
CA PHE A 77 26.81 -14.75 15.71
C PHE A 77 26.23 -15.29 14.41
N THR A 78 26.67 -16.47 14.00
CA THR A 78 26.15 -17.13 12.78
C THR A 78 24.64 -17.32 12.86
N GLY A 79 24.11 -17.71 14.02
CA GLY A 79 22.68 -17.90 14.24
C GLY A 79 21.88 -16.63 14.04
N SER A 80 22.35 -15.50 14.56
CA SER A 80 21.72 -14.19 14.39
C SER A 80 21.71 -13.75 12.92
N ALA A 81 22.82 -13.93 12.20
CA ALA A 81 22.90 -13.63 10.78
C ALA A 81 22.00 -14.54 9.93
N GLN A 82 21.95 -15.84 10.23
CA GLN A 82 21.05 -16.79 9.56
C GLN A 82 19.58 -16.44 9.78
N ALA A 83 19.20 -16.05 11.01
CA ALA A 83 17.85 -15.61 11.31
C ALA A 83 17.47 -14.35 10.52
N GLY A 84 18.34 -13.33 10.53
CA GLY A 84 18.12 -12.10 9.76
C GLY A 84 18.01 -12.35 8.25
N LEU A 85 18.83 -13.24 7.70
CA LEU A 85 18.74 -13.65 6.29
C LEU A 85 17.44 -14.39 5.97
N GLY A 86 16.96 -15.25 6.87
CA GLY A 86 15.66 -15.92 6.72
C GLY A 86 14.51 -14.92 6.62
N ILE A 87 14.53 -13.90 7.48
CA ILE A 87 13.54 -12.81 7.49
C ILE A 87 13.62 -11.99 6.19
N LEU A 88 14.81 -11.60 5.76
CA LEU A 88 14.98 -10.85 4.50
C LEU A 88 14.49 -11.65 3.28
N ARG A 89 14.73 -12.96 3.24
CA ARG A 89 14.25 -13.83 2.15
C ARG A 89 12.73 -13.93 2.13
N ALA A 90 12.10 -14.14 3.29
CA ALA A 90 10.64 -14.17 3.41
C ALA A 90 10.01 -12.83 3.02
N ALA A 91 10.55 -11.73 3.52
CA ALA A 91 10.09 -10.38 3.17
C ALA A 91 10.21 -10.11 1.66
N ARG A 92 11.28 -10.56 1.02
CA ARG A 92 11.44 -10.42 -0.44
C ARG A 92 10.40 -11.25 -1.19
N GLU A 93 10.21 -12.50 -0.79
CA GLU A 93 9.26 -13.43 -1.42
C GLU A 93 7.83 -12.89 -1.32
N ASP A 94 7.41 -12.35 -0.17
CA ASP A 94 6.09 -11.76 -0.01
C ASP A 94 5.87 -10.51 -0.89
N VAL A 95 6.92 -9.70 -1.09
CA VAL A 95 6.87 -8.56 -2.03
C VAL A 95 6.79 -9.07 -3.47
N GLU A 96 7.61 -10.06 -3.83
CA GLU A 96 7.65 -10.67 -5.17
C GLU A 96 6.30 -11.32 -5.54
N LEU A 97 5.66 -11.98 -4.57
CA LEU A 97 4.35 -12.63 -4.74
C LEU A 97 3.17 -11.66 -4.61
N GLY A 98 3.42 -10.40 -4.26
CA GLY A 98 2.39 -9.34 -4.20
C GLY A 98 1.50 -9.38 -2.96
N TYR A 99 1.83 -10.15 -1.92
CA TYR A 99 0.98 -10.28 -0.73
C TYR A 99 0.80 -8.97 0.03
N LEU A 100 1.80 -8.09 0.05
CA LEU A 100 1.67 -6.77 0.66
C LEU A 100 0.65 -5.89 -0.06
N GLN A 101 0.65 -5.92 -1.40
CA GLN A 101 -0.30 -5.15 -2.20
C GLN A 101 -1.73 -5.65 -1.94
N THR A 102 -1.93 -6.97 -1.78
CA THR A 102 -3.24 -7.52 -1.42
C THR A 102 -3.71 -7.03 -0.05
N VAL A 103 -2.83 -6.96 0.95
CA VAL A 103 -3.19 -6.45 2.28
C VAL A 103 -3.53 -4.96 2.25
N GLU A 104 -2.73 -4.13 1.58
CA GLU A 104 -3.02 -2.70 1.42
C GLU A 104 -4.35 -2.46 0.70
N GLN A 105 -4.65 -3.25 -0.33
CA GLN A 105 -5.91 -3.19 -1.07
C GLN A 105 -7.12 -3.55 -0.18
N LEU A 106 -7.00 -4.60 0.64
CA LEU A 106 -8.04 -4.99 1.60
C LEU A 106 -8.29 -3.88 2.63
N ALA A 107 -7.22 -3.32 3.20
CA ALA A 107 -7.33 -2.22 4.15
C ALA A 107 -7.97 -0.97 3.51
N THR A 108 -7.60 -0.65 2.27
CA THR A 108 -8.20 0.45 1.51
C THR A 108 -9.70 0.22 1.27
N ALA A 109 -10.09 -1.00 0.91
CA ALA A 109 -11.49 -1.36 0.71
C ALA A 109 -12.31 -1.25 2.00
N GLU A 110 -11.75 -1.65 3.15
CA GLU A 110 -12.38 -1.50 4.47
C GLU A 110 -12.60 -0.01 4.80
N VAL A 111 -11.57 0.82 4.64
CA VAL A 111 -11.65 2.27 4.85
C VAL A 111 -12.69 2.93 3.93
N PHE A 112 -12.74 2.53 2.65
CA PHE A 112 -13.77 3.02 1.73
C PHE A 112 -15.18 2.60 2.16
N SER A 113 -15.34 1.36 2.64
CA SER A 113 -16.63 0.90 3.17
C SER A 113 -17.07 1.74 4.36
N ASP A 114 -16.17 1.98 5.33
CA ASP A 114 -16.45 2.80 6.51
C ASP A 114 -16.85 4.22 6.16
N PHE A 115 -16.15 4.86 5.20
CA PHE A 115 -16.52 6.20 4.75
C PHE A 115 -17.86 6.23 3.99
N LEU A 116 -18.19 5.19 3.22
CA LEU A 116 -19.48 5.09 2.57
C LEU A 116 -20.60 4.78 3.56
N ASP A 117 -20.33 4.08 4.66
CA ASP A 117 -21.27 3.89 5.77
C ASP A 117 -21.51 5.21 6.51
N GLN A 118 -20.46 6.01 6.73
CA GLN A 118 -20.60 7.37 7.27
C GLN A 118 -21.39 8.28 6.33
N ALA A 119 -21.13 8.24 5.02
CA ALA A 119 -21.90 9.00 4.03
C ALA A 119 -23.38 8.57 4.01
N HIS A 120 -23.64 7.27 4.13
CA HIS A 120 -25.01 6.76 4.25
C HIS A 120 -25.69 7.24 5.54
N TYR A 121 -24.98 7.22 6.67
CA TYR A 121 -25.49 7.76 7.93
C TYR A 121 -25.82 9.26 7.83
N LEU A 122 -24.99 10.05 7.14
CA LEU A 122 -25.28 11.46 6.88
C LEU A 122 -26.57 11.65 6.08
N LEU A 123 -26.80 10.84 5.03
CA LEU A 123 -28.05 10.87 4.26
C LEU A 123 -29.26 10.56 5.14
N GLN A 124 -29.20 9.53 5.97
CA GLN A 124 -30.29 9.16 6.89
C GLN A 124 -30.68 10.28 7.87
N ASN A 125 -29.75 11.21 8.13
CA ASN A 125 -29.96 12.35 9.01
C ASN A 125 -30.22 13.68 8.24
N GLY A 126 -30.46 13.62 6.92
CA GLY A 126 -30.77 14.78 6.09
C GLY A 126 -29.55 15.59 5.63
N TYR A 127 -28.34 15.14 5.91
CA TYR A 127 -27.09 15.82 5.58
C TYR A 127 -26.54 15.38 4.21
N HIS A 128 -27.33 15.58 3.15
CA HIS A 128 -26.97 15.14 1.79
C HIS A 128 -25.74 15.85 1.19
N ILE A 129 -25.49 17.11 1.55
CA ILE A 129 -24.32 17.87 1.09
C ILE A 129 -23.00 17.22 1.56
N PRO A 130 -22.73 17.06 2.88
CA PRO A 130 -21.50 16.41 3.33
C PRO A 130 -21.46 14.92 2.95
N ALA A 131 -22.61 14.25 2.80
CA ALA A 131 -22.64 12.88 2.27
C ALA A 131 -22.09 12.81 0.83
N ALA A 132 -22.53 13.73 -0.04
CA ALA A 132 -22.05 13.82 -1.41
C ALA A 132 -20.55 14.16 -1.48
N SER A 133 -20.09 15.08 -0.62
CA SER A 133 -18.67 15.42 -0.50
C SER A 133 -17.82 14.20 -0.13
N LEU A 134 -18.21 13.48 0.93
CA LEU A 134 -17.47 12.30 1.43
C LEU A 134 -17.47 11.14 0.42
N ALA A 135 -18.63 10.81 -0.14
CA ALA A 135 -18.74 9.74 -1.14
C ALA A 135 -17.97 10.06 -2.43
N GLY A 136 -17.98 11.33 -2.85
CA GLY A 136 -17.20 11.73 -4.02
C GLY A 136 -15.68 11.71 -3.78
N ALA A 137 -15.21 11.97 -2.55
CA ALA A 137 -13.81 11.75 -2.19
C ALA A 137 -13.43 10.26 -2.25
N VAL A 138 -14.30 9.37 -1.78
CA VAL A 138 -14.13 7.91 -1.91
C VAL A 138 -14.11 7.48 -3.38
N LEU A 139 -15.02 8.00 -4.20
CA LEU A 139 -15.04 7.75 -5.64
C LEU A 139 -13.76 8.22 -6.33
N GLU A 140 -13.24 9.40 -5.99
CA GLU A 140 -12.01 9.93 -6.57
C GLU A 140 -10.81 9.02 -6.27
N ASN A 141 -10.64 8.64 -5.00
CA ASN A 141 -9.58 7.70 -4.62
C ASN A 141 -9.75 6.34 -5.30
N GLY A 142 -10.98 5.85 -5.40
CA GLY A 142 -11.28 4.62 -6.12
C GLY A 142 -10.91 4.66 -7.60
N LEU A 143 -11.17 5.78 -8.29
CA LEU A 143 -10.73 5.96 -9.68
C LEU A 143 -9.21 6.05 -9.80
N ARG A 144 -8.51 6.65 -8.83
CA ARG A 144 -7.04 6.67 -8.79
C ARG A 144 -6.48 5.26 -8.65
N SER A 145 -6.95 4.49 -7.67
CA SER A 145 -6.55 3.09 -7.48
C SER A 145 -6.84 2.25 -8.72
N LEU A 146 -8.00 2.43 -9.34
CA LEU A 146 -8.37 1.72 -10.56
C LEU A 146 -7.45 2.08 -11.73
N ALA A 147 -7.08 3.35 -11.88
CA ALA A 147 -6.17 3.80 -12.92
C ALA A 147 -4.77 3.19 -12.72
N GLU A 148 -4.26 3.19 -11.50
CA GLU A 148 -2.97 2.59 -11.16
C GLU A 148 -2.92 1.09 -11.44
N ARG A 149 -3.98 0.34 -11.09
CA ARG A 149 -4.13 -1.09 -11.38
C ARG A 149 -4.16 -1.42 -12.88
N ASN A 150 -4.53 -0.45 -13.71
CA ASN A 150 -4.57 -0.58 -15.17
C ASN A 150 -3.35 0.07 -15.86
N ASP A 151 -2.27 0.34 -15.11
CA ASP A 151 -1.03 0.98 -15.58
C ASP A 151 -1.27 2.35 -16.26
N ILE A 152 -2.27 3.08 -15.79
CA ILE A 152 -2.62 4.41 -16.29
C ILE A 152 -1.95 5.46 -15.41
N ALA A 153 -1.14 6.32 -16.01
CA ALA A 153 -0.44 7.38 -15.28
C ALA A 153 -1.41 8.39 -14.62
N VAL A 154 -1.38 8.45 -13.29
CA VAL A 154 -2.10 9.41 -12.44
C VAL A 154 -1.18 10.57 -12.06
N LYS A 155 -1.67 11.81 -12.17
CA LYS A 155 -0.99 13.04 -11.76
C LYS A 155 -1.66 13.61 -10.50
N PRO A 156 -0.92 14.34 -9.65
CA PRO A 156 -1.49 14.98 -8.46
C PRO A 156 -2.65 15.94 -8.74
N ARG A 157 -2.69 16.54 -9.95
CA ARG A 157 -3.74 17.49 -10.36
C ARG A 157 -4.89 16.86 -11.14
N ASP A 158 -4.86 15.56 -11.40
CA ASP A 158 -5.99 14.92 -12.07
C ASP A 158 -7.18 14.91 -11.12
N ASP A 159 -8.30 15.49 -11.54
CA ASP A 159 -9.58 15.42 -10.81
C ASP A 159 -10.40 14.19 -11.24
N LEU A 160 -11.57 13.98 -10.62
CA LEU A 160 -12.54 12.93 -10.98
C LEU A 160 -12.81 12.88 -12.50
N SER A 161 -12.96 14.02 -13.16
CA SER A 161 -13.27 14.09 -14.60
C SER A 161 -12.08 13.62 -15.44
N ALA A 162 -10.86 14.09 -15.11
CA ALA A 162 -9.63 13.67 -15.75
C ALA A 162 -9.40 12.17 -15.59
N LEU A 163 -9.58 11.63 -14.38
CA LEU A 163 -9.47 10.20 -14.09
C LEU A 163 -10.50 9.38 -14.88
N ASN A 164 -11.77 9.81 -14.86
CA ASN A 164 -12.85 9.14 -15.58
C ASN A 164 -12.58 9.09 -17.10
N ASN A 165 -12.08 10.18 -17.66
CA ASN A 165 -11.72 10.25 -19.08
C ASN A 165 -10.54 9.33 -19.43
N LYS A 166 -9.52 9.24 -18.58
CA LYS A 166 -8.37 8.36 -18.79
C LYS A 166 -8.77 6.88 -18.76
N LEU A 167 -9.57 6.49 -17.77
CA LEU A 167 -10.07 5.12 -17.60
C LEU A 167 -10.94 4.70 -18.80
N ALA A 168 -11.87 5.55 -19.21
CA ALA A 168 -12.70 5.28 -20.38
C ALA A 168 -11.89 5.25 -21.68
N ALA A 169 -10.87 6.10 -21.86
CA ALA A 169 -10.00 6.08 -23.03
C ALA A 169 -9.20 4.78 -23.16
N LYS A 170 -9.00 4.06 -22.06
CA LYS A 170 -8.38 2.74 -22.01
C LYS A 170 -9.39 1.58 -22.01
N ASN A 171 -10.68 1.88 -22.19
CA ASN A 171 -11.77 0.92 -22.16
C ASN A 171 -11.86 0.10 -20.86
N VAL A 172 -11.44 0.67 -19.72
CA VAL A 172 -11.61 0.02 -18.40
C VAL A 172 -13.10 -0.19 -18.11
N TYR A 173 -13.93 0.75 -18.54
CA TYR A 173 -15.38 0.59 -18.58
C TYR A 173 -15.97 1.29 -19.81
N ASN A 174 -17.21 0.93 -20.13
CA ASN A 174 -17.90 1.42 -21.32
C ASN A 174 -18.36 2.89 -21.20
N GLN A 175 -18.83 3.44 -22.32
CA GLN A 175 -19.29 4.83 -22.39
C GLN A 175 -20.51 5.13 -21.49
N LEU A 176 -21.35 4.14 -21.21
CA LEU A 176 -22.50 4.30 -20.30
C LEU A 176 -21.99 4.54 -18.87
N ARG A 177 -21.07 3.69 -18.40
CA ARG A 177 -20.45 3.83 -17.07
C ARG A 177 -19.69 5.15 -16.95
N ARG A 178 -18.95 5.57 -17.99
CA ARG A 178 -18.27 6.87 -18.03
C ARG A 178 -19.24 8.04 -17.78
N LYS A 179 -20.42 8.04 -18.42
CA LYS A 179 -21.43 9.09 -18.22
C LYS A 179 -21.96 9.09 -16.78
N GLN A 180 -22.20 7.91 -16.22
CA GLN A 180 -22.67 7.76 -14.84
C GLN A 180 -21.64 8.28 -13.82
N VAL A 181 -20.37 7.89 -13.95
CA VAL A 181 -19.27 8.41 -13.13
C VAL A 181 -19.11 9.93 -13.32
N GLY A 182 -19.36 10.45 -14.52
CA GLY A 182 -19.36 11.89 -14.79
C GLY A 182 -20.44 12.62 -14.03
N TYR A 183 -21.67 12.10 -14.02
CA TYR A 183 -22.77 12.66 -13.24
C TYR A 183 -22.46 12.69 -11.73
N TRP A 184 -21.92 11.60 -11.18
CA TRP A 184 -21.46 11.54 -9.79
C TRP A 184 -20.36 12.57 -9.47
N ALA A 185 -19.42 12.77 -10.39
CA ALA A 185 -18.40 13.80 -10.26
C ALA A 185 -18.99 15.21 -10.23
N ASP A 186 -20.01 15.48 -11.04
CA ASP A 186 -20.72 16.76 -11.05
C ASP A 186 -21.47 17.00 -9.73
N VAL A 187 -22.16 15.99 -9.19
CA VAL A 187 -22.83 16.08 -7.87
C VAL A 187 -21.83 16.45 -6.78
N ARG A 188 -20.69 15.74 -6.69
CA ARG A 188 -19.62 16.10 -5.74
C ARG A 188 -19.08 17.51 -5.98
N ASN A 189 -18.85 17.89 -7.23
CA ASN A 189 -18.33 19.23 -7.56
C ASN A 189 -19.30 20.34 -7.19
N HIS A 190 -20.60 20.07 -7.19
CA HIS A 190 -21.59 21.02 -6.67
C HIS A 190 -21.55 21.12 -5.14
N ALA A 191 -21.45 19.99 -4.44
CA ALA A 191 -21.29 19.95 -2.99
C ALA A 191 -20.05 20.70 -2.51
N ASP A 192 -18.87 20.42 -3.09
CA ASP A 192 -17.59 20.99 -2.63
C ASP A 192 -17.41 22.47 -2.98
N HIS A 193 -18.16 22.97 -3.97
CA HIS A 193 -18.10 24.37 -4.40
C HIS A 193 -19.30 25.20 -3.95
N GLY A 194 -20.08 24.72 -2.97
CA GLY A 194 -21.17 25.49 -2.35
C GLY A 194 -22.39 25.71 -3.25
N ARG A 195 -22.54 24.93 -4.32
CA ARG A 195 -23.66 25.03 -5.27
C ARG A 195 -24.76 24.05 -4.88
N PHE A 196 -25.28 24.20 -3.67
CA PHE A 196 -26.19 23.21 -3.07
C PHE A 196 -27.52 23.07 -3.79
N ASP A 197 -28.04 24.14 -4.39
CA ASP A 197 -29.30 24.10 -5.16
C ASP A 197 -29.17 23.37 -6.52
N ALA A 198 -27.95 22.97 -6.91
CA ALA A 198 -27.69 22.32 -8.21
C ALA A 198 -27.85 20.79 -8.17
N PHE A 199 -28.08 20.20 -7.00
CA PHE A 199 -28.34 18.78 -6.83
C PHE A 199 -29.27 18.55 -5.64
N THR A 200 -29.85 17.36 -5.56
CA THR A 200 -30.84 16.98 -4.58
C THR A 200 -30.31 15.88 -3.66
N GLU A 201 -31.05 15.59 -2.59
CA GLU A 201 -30.81 14.42 -1.74
C GLU A 201 -30.86 13.10 -2.54
N SER A 202 -31.71 13.00 -3.57
CA SER A 202 -31.75 11.83 -4.44
C SER A 202 -30.45 11.68 -5.23
N ASP A 203 -29.92 12.78 -5.77
CA ASP A 203 -28.65 12.77 -6.51
C ASP A 203 -27.48 12.34 -5.60
N ALA A 204 -27.47 12.82 -4.35
CA ALA A 204 -26.49 12.41 -3.35
C ALA A 204 -26.63 10.93 -2.95
N THR A 205 -27.87 10.43 -2.85
CA THR A 205 -28.16 9.02 -2.60
C THR A 205 -27.63 8.14 -3.74
N ASP A 206 -27.89 8.53 -4.98
CA ASP A 206 -27.41 7.83 -6.17
C ASP A 206 -25.88 7.84 -6.26
N LEU A 207 -25.22 8.93 -5.84
CA LEU A 207 -23.76 8.99 -5.72
C LEU A 207 -23.23 8.02 -4.66
N VAL A 208 -23.81 7.98 -3.45
CA VAL A 208 -23.35 7.08 -2.37
C VAL A 208 -23.52 5.61 -2.77
N SER A 209 -24.72 5.21 -3.16
CA SER A 209 -25.02 3.84 -3.57
C SER A 209 -24.24 3.46 -4.83
N GLY A 210 -24.18 4.37 -5.79
CA GLY A 210 -23.45 4.21 -7.04
C GLY A 210 -21.96 4.01 -6.85
N THR A 211 -21.34 4.80 -5.97
CA THR A 211 -19.91 4.65 -5.61
C THR A 211 -19.67 3.29 -4.98
N ARG A 212 -20.51 2.84 -4.04
CA ARG A 212 -20.38 1.51 -3.43
C ARG A 212 -20.42 0.40 -4.48
N THR A 213 -21.41 0.41 -5.36
CA THR A 213 -21.53 -0.59 -6.43
C THR A 213 -20.37 -0.52 -7.41
N PHE A 214 -19.93 0.68 -7.77
CA PHE A 214 -18.80 0.86 -8.68
C PHE A 214 -17.50 0.28 -8.10
N LEU A 215 -17.17 0.60 -6.85
CA LEU A 215 -15.95 0.06 -6.24
C LEU A 215 -16.00 -1.46 -6.12
N ALA A 216 -17.16 -2.03 -5.77
CA ALA A 216 -17.32 -3.49 -5.72
C ALA A 216 -17.19 -4.19 -7.09
N GLU A 217 -17.43 -3.47 -8.20
CA GLU A 217 -17.32 -4.02 -9.56
C GLU A 217 -15.89 -3.90 -10.12
N TYR A 218 -15.14 -2.86 -9.73
CA TYR A 218 -13.87 -2.50 -10.38
C TYR A 218 -12.63 -2.60 -9.48
N LEU A 219 -12.76 -2.65 -8.15
CA LEU A 219 -11.66 -2.76 -7.18
C LEU A 219 -11.72 -4.06 -6.38
#